data_AF-A0A350IGC9-F1
#
_entry.id   AF-A0A350IGC9-F1
#
_cell.length_a   1.000
_cell.length_b   1.000
_cell.length_c   1.000
_cell.angle_alpha   90.00
_cell.angle_beta   90.00
_cell.angle_gamma   90.00
#
_symmetry.space_group_name_H-M   'P 1'
#
loop_
_entity.id
_entity.type
_entity.pdbx_description
1 polymer ?
#
loop_
_entity_poly.entity_id
_entity_poly.type
_entity_poly.pdbx_seq_one_letter_code
_entity_poly.pdbx_strand_id
1 'polypeptide(L)'
;MRAPATHIGDVFEIPISDSFKRYMQFVVVDSCQLGGWGIRVFKKDYPLDCNPAIDDILNGEVDFFCLTRSIGHGVLDGLWTKVGKSKDLGDLDKMVFRTYVERVPGILASHWFVWKANHNLKEYKTLPRRYRKVDYGGVMPPSHVVERIRTGRWFKVQNVYDDYDSYLTKWGCERISVPFLRQQRKD
;
A
#
# COMPACT_ATOMS: atom_id res chain seq x y z
N MET A 1 4.62 -24.37 -0.13
CA MET A 1 4.66 -23.89 -1.53
C MET A 1 5.75 -22.83 -1.61
N ARG A 2 6.63 -22.83 -2.62
CA ARG A 2 7.73 -21.84 -2.73
C ARG A 2 7.23 -20.65 -3.56
N ALA A 3 7.54 -19.45 -3.11
CA ALA A 3 7.20 -18.24 -3.85
C ALA A 3 7.84 -18.25 -5.25
N PRO A 4 7.13 -17.82 -6.30
CA PRO A 4 7.68 -17.77 -7.64
C PRO A 4 8.86 -16.79 -7.72
N ALA A 5 9.79 -17.05 -8.64
CA ALA A 5 10.91 -16.15 -8.88
C ALA A 5 10.42 -14.84 -9.52
N THR A 6 10.71 -13.73 -8.86
CA THR A 6 10.29 -12.38 -9.24
C THR A 6 11.50 -11.53 -9.59
N HIS A 7 11.42 -10.77 -10.68
CA HIS A 7 12.53 -9.97 -11.19
C HIS A 7 12.07 -8.55 -11.53
N ILE A 8 12.99 -7.59 -11.47
CA ILE A 8 12.75 -6.23 -11.94
C ILE A 8 12.23 -6.28 -13.39
N GLY A 9 11.20 -5.49 -13.65
CA GLY A 9 10.45 -5.43 -14.90
C GLY A 9 9.21 -6.32 -14.95
N ASP A 10 9.04 -7.25 -14.01
CA ASP A 10 7.86 -8.13 -13.97
C ASP A 10 6.57 -7.31 -13.73
N VAL A 11 5.53 -7.66 -14.48
CA VAL A 11 4.21 -7.01 -14.45
C VAL A 11 3.20 -7.99 -13.86
N PHE A 12 2.36 -7.49 -12.96
CA PHE A 12 1.36 -8.26 -12.24
C PHE A 12 -0.02 -7.64 -12.40
N GLU A 13 -1.03 -8.49 -12.57
CA GLU A 13 -2.42 -8.10 -12.40
C GLU A 13 -2.86 -8.25 -10.93
N ILE A 14 -3.79 -7.39 -10.53
CA ILE A 14 -4.33 -7.29 -9.17
C ILE A 14 -5.86 -7.23 -9.31
N PRO A 15 -6.61 -8.29 -8.96
CA PRO A 15 -8.06 -8.24 -8.88
C PRO A 15 -8.51 -7.30 -7.74
N ILE A 16 -9.24 -6.25 -8.09
CA ILE A 16 -9.70 -5.24 -7.13
C ILE A 16 -11.17 -5.44 -6.74
N SER A 17 -11.94 -6.12 -7.56
CA SER A 17 -13.33 -6.52 -7.32
C SER A 17 -13.71 -7.69 -8.23
N ASP A 18 -14.96 -8.14 -8.15
CA ASP A 18 -15.50 -9.19 -9.02
C ASP A 18 -15.68 -8.74 -10.49
N SER A 19 -15.41 -7.47 -10.80
CA SER A 19 -15.59 -6.92 -12.15
C SER A 19 -14.35 -6.21 -12.69
N PHE A 20 -13.40 -5.85 -11.82
CA PHE A 20 -12.26 -5.03 -12.21
C PHE A 20 -10.93 -5.54 -11.67
N LYS A 21 -9.88 -5.29 -12.45
CA LYS A 21 -8.47 -5.47 -12.09
C LYS A 21 -7.64 -4.23 -12.41
N ARG A 22 -6.52 -4.09 -11.72
CA ARG A 22 -5.44 -3.14 -12.02
C ARG A 22 -4.13 -3.87 -12.23
N TYR A 23 -3.13 -3.12 -12.65
CA TYR A 23 -1.80 -3.64 -12.88
C TYR A 23 -0.76 -2.90 -12.05
N MET A 24 0.35 -3.60 -11.80
CA MET A 24 1.54 -3.00 -11.23
C MET A 24 2.80 -3.59 -11.86
N GLN A 25 3.92 -2.90 -11.68
CA GLN A 25 5.22 -3.38 -12.12
C GLN A 25 6.24 -3.28 -10.99
N PHE A 26 7.07 -4.31 -10.85
CA PHE A 26 8.25 -4.29 -9.99
C PHE A 26 9.40 -3.56 -10.70
N VAL A 27 9.89 -2.44 -10.14
CA VAL A 27 10.79 -1.54 -10.87
C VAL A 27 12.17 -1.35 -10.24
N VAL A 28 12.33 -1.51 -8.93
CA VAL A 28 13.63 -1.26 -8.27
C VAL A 28 13.72 -1.99 -6.93
N VAL A 29 14.92 -2.39 -6.52
CA VAL A 29 15.18 -2.78 -5.12
C VAL A 29 15.77 -1.57 -4.42
N ASP A 30 15.01 -1.01 -3.48
CA ASP A 30 15.44 0.12 -2.66
C ASP A 30 16.20 -0.40 -1.44
N SER A 31 17.46 -0.01 -1.28
CA SER A 31 18.28 -0.40 -0.13
C SER A 31 17.89 0.33 1.16
N CYS A 32 17.19 1.45 1.05
CA CYS A 32 16.58 2.12 2.20
C CYS A 32 15.39 1.30 2.73
N GLN A 33 15.03 1.52 4.00
CA GLN A 33 13.88 0.88 4.66
C GLN A 33 13.79 -0.64 4.43
N LEU A 34 14.70 -1.40 5.02
CA LEU A 34 14.71 -2.87 5.02
C LEU A 34 14.93 -3.55 3.64
N GLY A 35 15.42 -2.85 2.61
CA GLY A 35 15.65 -3.49 1.32
C GLY A 35 14.34 -3.75 0.57
N GLY A 36 13.42 -2.79 0.60
CA GLY A 36 12.08 -2.91 0.02
C GLY A 36 12.10 -3.01 -1.51
N TRP A 37 11.17 -3.75 -2.08
CA TRP A 37 11.00 -3.85 -3.51
C TRP A 37 10.00 -2.79 -3.97
N GLY A 38 10.49 -1.83 -4.74
CA GLY A 38 9.73 -0.75 -5.29
C GLY A 38 8.82 -1.21 -6.42
N ILE A 39 7.53 -0.98 -6.23
CA ILE A 39 6.49 -1.19 -7.24
C ILE A 39 5.86 0.15 -7.63
N ARG A 40 5.41 0.23 -8.90
CA ARG A 40 4.50 1.28 -9.38
C ARG A 40 3.17 0.67 -9.72
N VAL A 41 2.08 1.29 -9.27
CA VAL A 41 0.71 0.83 -9.52
C VAL A 41 0.04 1.77 -10.51
N PHE A 42 -0.60 1.21 -11.54
CA PHE A 42 -1.28 2.00 -12.57
C PHE A 42 -2.71 2.33 -12.15
N LYS A 43 -3.16 3.52 -12.52
CA LYS A 43 -4.45 4.09 -12.07
C LYS A 43 -5.66 3.52 -12.80
N LYS A 44 -5.49 3.09 -14.05
CA LYS A 44 -6.59 2.65 -14.91
C LYS A 44 -7.16 1.32 -14.43
N ASP A 45 -8.49 1.29 -14.27
CA ASP A 45 -9.26 0.09 -14.03
C ASP A 45 -9.57 -0.62 -15.34
N TYR A 46 -9.38 -1.94 -15.36
CA TYR A 46 -9.68 -2.79 -16.49
C TYR A 46 -10.75 -3.82 -16.11
N PRO A 47 -11.72 -4.11 -16.99
CA PRO A 47 -12.59 -5.28 -16.84
C PRO A 47 -11.76 -6.56 -16.69
N LEU A 48 -12.26 -7.56 -15.95
CA LEU A 48 -11.52 -8.81 -15.69
C LEU A 48 -11.18 -9.59 -16.97
N ASP A 49 -12.06 -9.56 -17.96
CA ASP A 49 -11.92 -10.20 -19.27
C ASP A 49 -11.01 -9.41 -20.24
N CYS A 50 -10.68 -8.17 -19.90
CA CYS A 50 -9.76 -7.36 -20.69
C CYS A 50 -8.31 -7.80 -20.46
N ASN A 51 -7.59 -8.04 -21.56
CA ASN A 51 -6.16 -8.35 -21.54
C ASN A 51 -5.41 -7.30 -22.38
N PRO A 52 -5.17 -6.09 -21.83
CA PRO A 52 -4.44 -5.04 -22.54
C PRO A 52 -2.99 -5.47 -22.80
N ALA A 53 -2.38 -4.91 -23.84
CA ALA A 53 -0.95 -5.11 -24.08
C ALA A 53 -0.13 -4.50 -22.94
N ILE A 54 1.04 -5.08 -22.65
CA ILE A 54 1.91 -4.58 -21.57
C ILE A 54 2.28 -3.12 -21.81
N ASP A 55 2.63 -2.75 -23.06
CA ASP A 55 3.02 -1.39 -23.38
C ASP A 55 1.88 -0.38 -23.13
N ASP A 56 0.63 -0.77 -23.37
CA ASP A 56 -0.55 0.07 -23.08
C ASP A 56 -0.74 0.29 -21.57
N ILE A 57 -0.44 -0.74 -20.76
CA ILE A 57 -0.45 -0.61 -19.30
C ILE A 57 0.66 0.36 -18.85
N LEU A 58 1.88 0.18 -19.36
CA LEU A 58 3.05 0.95 -18.92
C LEU A 58 3.01 2.43 -19.34
N ASN A 59 2.33 2.74 -20.45
CA ASN A 59 2.05 4.10 -20.88
C ASN A 59 0.95 4.79 -20.06
N GLY A 60 0.27 4.05 -19.17
CA GLY A 60 -0.78 4.57 -18.30
C GLY A 60 -0.27 5.50 -17.20
N GLU A 61 -1.19 6.26 -16.60
CA GLU A 61 -0.92 7.08 -15.43
C GLU A 61 -0.60 6.19 -14.20
N VAL A 62 0.47 6.52 -13.48
CA VAL A 62 0.81 5.88 -12.20
C VAL A 62 -0.04 6.51 -11.10
N ASP A 63 -0.73 5.68 -10.32
CA ASP A 63 -1.52 6.11 -9.16
C ASP A 63 -0.62 6.41 -7.96
N PHE A 64 0.23 5.45 -7.60
CA PHE A 64 1.18 5.59 -6.50
C PHE A 64 2.38 4.65 -6.63
N PHE A 65 3.44 4.98 -5.90
CA PHE A 65 4.59 4.14 -5.67
C PHE A 65 4.55 3.51 -4.27
N CYS A 66 5.09 2.31 -4.13
CA CYS A 66 5.12 1.60 -2.85
C CYS A 66 6.38 0.75 -2.73
N LEU A 67 6.86 0.55 -1.51
CA LEU A 67 7.83 -0.48 -1.19
C LEU A 67 7.08 -1.71 -0.65
N THR A 68 7.42 -2.91 -1.13
CA THR A 68 6.89 -4.18 -0.59
C THR A 68 8.03 -5.19 -0.48
N ARG A 69 8.01 -6.09 0.52
CA ARG A 69 9.07 -7.10 0.69
C ARG A 69 8.70 -8.47 0.13
N SER A 70 7.47 -8.64 -0.33
CA SER A 70 6.87 -9.98 -0.45
C SER A 70 6.05 -10.14 -1.71
N ILE A 71 6.58 -9.72 -2.88
CA ILE A 71 5.85 -9.91 -4.14
C ILE A 71 5.51 -11.37 -4.40
N GLY A 72 6.46 -12.26 -4.11
CA GLY A 72 6.23 -13.68 -4.18
C GLY A 72 5.12 -14.19 -3.26
N HIS A 73 4.93 -13.61 -2.07
CA HIS A 73 3.81 -13.98 -1.19
C HIS A 73 2.49 -13.46 -1.73
N GLY A 74 2.44 -12.27 -2.32
CA GLY A 74 1.24 -11.77 -2.99
C GLY A 74 0.76 -12.71 -4.10
N VAL A 75 1.69 -13.36 -4.81
CA VAL A 75 1.34 -14.40 -5.79
C VAL A 75 0.88 -15.70 -5.12
N LEU A 76 1.56 -16.15 -4.05
CA LEU A 76 1.16 -17.36 -3.31
C LEU A 76 -0.22 -17.24 -2.67
N ASP A 77 -0.56 -16.05 -2.17
CA ASP A 77 -1.83 -15.75 -1.52
C ASP A 77 -2.96 -15.52 -2.53
N GLY A 78 -2.69 -15.68 -3.84
CA GLY A 78 -3.65 -15.44 -4.92
C GLY A 78 -4.08 -13.98 -5.07
N LEU A 79 -3.34 -13.05 -4.45
CA LEU A 79 -3.62 -11.62 -4.53
C LEU A 79 -3.17 -11.06 -5.87
N TRP A 80 -2.09 -11.59 -6.45
CA TRP A 80 -1.46 -11.09 -7.67
C TRP A 80 -1.14 -12.22 -8.64
N THR A 81 -1.26 -11.95 -9.94
CA THR A 81 -0.85 -12.91 -10.98
C THR A 81 0.17 -12.26 -11.90
N LYS A 82 1.30 -12.92 -12.14
CA LYS A 82 2.29 -12.43 -13.11
C LYS A 82 1.75 -12.59 -14.52
N VAL A 83 1.64 -11.48 -15.26
CA VAL A 83 1.10 -11.45 -16.63
C VAL A 83 2.17 -11.19 -17.69
N GLY A 84 3.35 -10.71 -17.28
CA GLY A 84 4.44 -10.49 -18.22
C GLY A 84 5.65 -9.78 -17.62
N LYS A 85 6.46 -9.20 -18.52
CA LYS A 85 7.69 -8.49 -18.17
C LYS A 85 8.00 -7.42 -19.21
N SER A 86 8.53 -6.29 -18.77
CA SER A 86 9.08 -5.25 -19.65
C SER A 86 10.39 -4.70 -19.11
N LYS A 87 11.23 -4.18 -20.00
CA LYS A 87 12.45 -3.45 -19.63
C LYS A 87 12.18 -1.96 -19.39
N ASP A 88 11.03 -1.46 -19.82
CA ASP A 88 10.62 -0.09 -19.51
C ASP A 88 10.16 0.01 -18.05
N LEU A 89 10.95 0.72 -17.25
CA LEU A 89 10.70 0.95 -15.82
C LEU A 89 10.08 2.33 -15.56
N GLY A 90 9.91 3.14 -16.61
CA GLY A 90 9.49 4.53 -16.53
C GLY A 90 10.49 5.43 -15.81
N ASP A 91 9.98 6.58 -15.36
CA ASP A 91 10.77 7.59 -14.68
C ASP A 91 10.86 7.32 -13.16
N LEU A 92 11.96 6.66 -12.76
CA LEU A 92 12.23 6.33 -11.36
C LEU A 92 12.50 7.57 -10.49
N ASP A 93 12.84 8.73 -11.07
CA ASP A 93 13.05 9.96 -10.29
C ASP A 93 11.75 10.47 -9.64
N LYS A 94 10.59 10.06 -10.16
CA LYS A 94 9.27 10.34 -9.57
C LYS A 94 8.97 9.47 -8.35
N MET A 95 9.71 8.38 -8.15
CA MET A 95 9.58 7.47 -7.02
C MET A 95 10.28 8.06 -5.78
N VAL A 96 9.65 9.09 -5.23
CA VAL A 96 10.06 9.73 -3.98
C VAL A 96 9.24 9.13 -2.85
N PHE A 97 9.85 8.97 -1.70
CA PHE A 97 9.21 8.47 -0.50
C PHE A 97 9.40 9.41 0.67
N ARG A 98 8.42 9.39 1.58
CA ARG A 98 8.56 9.98 2.90
C ARG A 98 8.15 9.01 4.00
N THR A 99 8.84 9.09 5.13
CA THR A 99 8.39 8.48 6.39
C THR A 99 8.71 9.42 7.54
N TYR A 100 8.31 9.05 8.74
CA TYR A 100 8.61 9.80 9.96
C TYR A 100 8.89 8.84 11.09
N VAL A 101 9.69 9.29 12.05
CA VAL A 101 9.82 8.62 13.34
C VAL A 101 8.89 9.32 14.31
N GLU A 102 8.07 8.53 14.99
CA GLU A 102 7.22 9.05 16.06
C GLU A 102 8.07 9.27 17.31
N ARG A 103 8.03 10.48 17.87
CA ARG A 103 8.58 10.76 19.20
C ARG A 103 7.70 10.18 20.28
N VAL A 104 6.39 10.26 20.06
CA VAL A 104 5.33 9.71 20.88
C VAL A 104 4.39 8.97 19.93
N PRO A 105 4.14 7.67 20.14
CA PRO A 105 3.28 6.89 19.28
C PRO A 105 1.94 7.59 19.03
N GLY A 106 1.60 7.83 17.75
CA GLY A 106 0.33 8.43 17.34
C GLY A 106 0.13 9.94 17.60
N ILE A 107 1.11 10.68 18.13
CA ILE A 107 0.91 12.10 18.53
C ILE A 107 1.88 13.06 17.83
N LEU A 108 3.18 12.79 17.84
CA LEU A 108 4.17 13.76 17.37
C LEU A 108 5.29 13.11 16.58
N ALA A 109 5.41 13.45 15.30
CA ALA A 109 6.59 13.13 14.50
C ALA A 109 7.80 13.89 15.06
N SER A 110 8.89 13.20 15.39
CA SER A 110 10.14 13.83 15.83
C SER A 110 10.90 14.40 14.62
N HIS A 111 11.06 13.59 13.58
CA HIS A 111 11.79 13.91 12.35
C HIS A 111 11.13 13.21 11.16
N TRP A 112 11.27 13.82 10.00
CA TRP A 112 10.84 13.31 8.71
C TRP A 112 12.04 12.82 7.92
N PHE A 113 11.84 11.74 7.19
CA PHE A 113 12.82 11.17 6.28
C PHE A 113 12.25 11.20 4.88
N VAL A 114 13.02 11.72 3.93
CA VAL A 114 12.62 11.79 2.51
C VAL A 114 13.78 11.27 1.66
N TRP A 115 13.47 10.39 0.71
CA TRP A 115 14.45 9.84 -0.22
C TRP A 115 13.82 9.59 -1.58
N LYS A 116 14.67 9.47 -2.60
CA LYS A 116 14.31 8.87 -3.88
C LYS A 116 14.66 7.39 -3.81
N ALA A 117 13.90 6.53 -4.50
CA ALA A 117 14.20 5.11 -4.53
C ALA A 117 15.65 4.84 -4.95
N ASN A 118 16.35 4.00 -4.18
CA ASN A 118 17.76 3.64 -4.33
C ASN A 118 18.75 4.82 -4.17
N HIS A 119 18.34 5.90 -3.50
CA HIS A 119 19.20 7.02 -3.13
C HIS A 119 19.25 7.23 -1.61
N ASN A 120 20.25 7.99 -1.16
CA ASN A 120 20.42 8.33 0.24
C ASN A 120 19.23 9.09 0.82
N LEU A 121 18.89 8.72 2.05
CA LEU A 121 17.84 9.34 2.83
C LEU A 121 18.28 10.68 3.43
N LYS A 122 17.36 11.66 3.38
CA LYS A 122 17.54 13.01 3.94
C LYS A 122 16.58 13.23 5.09
N GLU A 123 17.10 13.74 6.18
CA GLU A 123 16.34 14.05 7.39
C GLU A 123 15.88 15.51 7.40
N TYR A 124 14.67 15.75 7.91
CA TYR A 124 14.08 17.07 8.10
C TYR A 124 13.36 17.12 9.44
N LYS A 125 13.58 18.19 10.23
CA LYS A 125 12.78 18.44 11.45
C LYS A 125 11.29 18.67 11.13
N THR A 126 11.00 19.37 10.04
CA THR A 126 9.64 19.64 9.55
C THR A 126 9.52 19.27 8.08
N LEU A 127 8.45 18.57 7.69
CA LEU A 127 8.26 18.13 6.31
C LEU A 127 8.10 19.31 5.34
N PRO A 128 9.02 19.50 4.37
CA PRO A 128 8.87 20.51 3.34
C PRO A 128 7.57 20.33 2.55
N ARG A 129 6.89 21.44 2.20
CA ARG A 129 5.57 21.41 1.53
C ARG A 129 5.53 20.54 0.27
N ARG A 130 6.61 20.56 -0.52
CA ARG A 130 6.75 19.78 -1.77
C ARG A 130 6.66 18.26 -1.55
N TYR A 131 6.97 17.77 -0.36
CA TYR A 131 6.95 16.34 -0.05
C TYR A 131 5.65 15.88 0.64
N ARG A 132 4.69 16.78 0.94
CA ARG A 132 3.44 16.40 1.63
C ARG A 132 2.58 15.40 0.85
N LYS A 133 2.60 15.51 -0.48
CA LYS A 133 1.85 14.63 -1.40
C LYS A 133 2.65 13.41 -1.86
N VAL A 134 3.89 13.27 -1.42
CA VAL A 134 4.74 12.12 -1.78
C VAL A 134 4.29 10.88 -1.02
N ASP A 135 4.46 9.73 -1.68
CA ASP A 135 4.09 8.41 -1.18
C ASP A 135 4.79 8.06 0.13
N TYR A 136 4.10 7.25 0.93
CA TYR A 136 4.62 6.77 2.19
C TYR A 136 5.62 5.64 1.94
N GLY A 137 6.85 5.79 2.45
CA GLY A 137 7.96 4.86 2.22
C GLY A 137 8.05 3.70 3.19
N GLY A 138 6.98 3.38 3.92
CA GLY A 138 6.92 2.15 4.70
C GLY A 138 6.83 0.92 3.81
N VAL A 139 7.43 -0.19 4.23
CA VAL A 139 7.34 -1.46 3.49
C VAL A 139 5.98 -2.11 3.77
N MET A 140 5.15 -2.21 2.74
CA MET A 140 3.77 -2.70 2.85
C MET A 140 3.66 -4.19 2.49
N PRO A 141 2.84 -4.96 3.22
CA PRO A 141 2.49 -6.31 2.82
C PRO A 141 1.59 -6.29 1.57
N PRO A 142 1.56 -7.36 0.77
CA PRO A 142 0.76 -7.43 -0.46
C PRO A 142 -0.73 -7.09 -0.29
N SER A 143 -1.34 -7.56 0.80
CA SER A 143 -2.75 -7.29 1.11
C SER A 143 -3.06 -5.80 1.30
N HIS A 144 -2.12 -5.02 1.85
CA HIS A 144 -2.29 -3.58 2.05
C HIS A 144 -2.19 -2.80 0.74
N VAL A 145 -1.45 -3.31 -0.26
CA VAL A 145 -1.44 -2.72 -1.60
C VAL A 145 -2.83 -2.87 -2.23
N VAL A 146 -3.44 -4.05 -2.11
CA VAL A 146 -4.82 -4.30 -2.60
C VAL A 146 -5.81 -3.40 -1.87
N GLU A 147 -5.71 -3.28 -0.55
CA GLU A 147 -6.55 -2.38 0.26
C GLU A 147 -6.40 -0.92 -0.19
N ARG A 148 -5.16 -0.46 -0.41
CA ARG A 148 -4.88 0.90 -0.87
C ARG A 148 -5.50 1.22 -2.22
N ILE A 149 -5.54 0.24 -3.11
CA ILE A 149 -6.21 0.37 -4.41
C ILE A 149 -7.72 0.47 -4.23
N ARG A 150 -8.30 -0.39 -3.37
CA ARG A 150 -9.76 -0.46 -3.16
C ARG A 150 -10.34 0.74 -2.41
N THR A 151 -9.68 1.19 -1.34
CA THR A 151 -10.26 2.13 -0.38
C THR A 151 -9.53 3.46 -0.29
N GLY A 152 -8.37 3.57 -0.94
CA GLY A 152 -7.51 4.74 -0.81
C GLY A 152 -6.66 4.74 0.47
N ARG A 153 -6.75 3.71 1.32
CA ARG A 153 -6.07 3.62 2.61
C ARG A 153 -5.16 2.40 2.69
N TRP A 154 -4.03 2.51 3.38
CA TRP A 154 -3.09 1.39 3.55
C TRP A 154 -3.58 0.31 4.51
N PHE A 155 -4.42 0.68 5.46
CA PHE A 155 -4.94 -0.20 6.48
C PHE A 155 -6.45 -0.18 6.43
N LYS A 156 -7.06 -1.35 6.60
CA LYS A 156 -8.48 -1.45 6.86
C LYS A 156 -8.74 -0.75 8.19
N VAL A 157 -9.48 0.37 8.14
CA VAL A 157 -9.96 1.00 9.38
C VAL A 157 -11.13 0.16 9.83
N GLN A 158 -10.87 -0.81 10.70
CA GLN A 158 -11.95 -1.49 11.40
C GLN A 158 -12.72 -0.42 12.17
N ASN A 159 -14.02 -0.32 11.91
CA ASN A 159 -14.87 0.45 12.79
C ASN A 159 -14.93 -0.39 14.07
N VAL A 160 -14.03 -0.12 15.01
CA VAL A 160 -13.82 -0.94 16.21
C VAL A 160 -15.15 -1.18 16.93
N TYR A 161 -16.07 -0.21 16.87
CA TYR A 161 -17.42 -0.33 17.43
C TYR A 161 -18.35 -1.28 16.65
N ASP A 162 -18.39 -1.20 15.32
CA ASP A 162 -19.30 -2.04 14.52
C ASP A 162 -18.80 -3.49 14.48
N ASP A 163 -17.48 -3.69 14.43
CA ASP A 163 -16.87 -5.02 14.53
C ASP A 163 -17.15 -5.62 15.91
N TYR A 164 -17.03 -4.86 17.01
CA TYR A 164 -17.32 -5.36 18.36
C TYR A 164 -18.78 -5.83 18.51
N ASP A 165 -19.75 -5.04 18.02
CA ASP A 165 -21.16 -5.40 18.08
C ASP A 165 -21.46 -6.65 17.21
N SER A 166 -20.76 -6.82 16.08
CA SER A 166 -20.86 -8.04 15.25
C SER A 166 -20.28 -9.28 15.95
N TYR A 167 -19.16 -9.11 16.66
CA TYR A 167 -18.52 -10.18 17.45
C TYR A 167 -19.39 -10.58 18.65
N LEU A 168 -19.94 -9.61 19.39
CA LEU A 168 -20.86 -9.87 20.50
C LEU A 168 -22.10 -10.64 20.04
N THR A 169 -22.67 -10.25 18.91
CA THR A 169 -23.84 -10.93 18.31
C THR A 169 -23.50 -12.36 17.88
N LYS A 170 -22.35 -12.56 17.22
CA LYS A 170 -21.88 -13.89 16.77
C LYS A 170 -21.70 -14.90 17.90
N TRP A 171 -21.30 -14.43 19.08
CA TRP A 171 -21.01 -15.29 20.24
C TRP A 171 -22.09 -15.24 21.33
N GLY A 172 -23.24 -14.62 21.06
CA GLY A 172 -24.35 -14.53 22.02
C GLY A 172 -23.99 -13.79 23.31
N CYS A 173 -22.98 -12.91 23.27
CA CYS A 173 -22.55 -12.13 24.42
C CYS A 173 -23.40 -10.86 24.52
N GLU A 174 -24.11 -10.68 25.64
CA GLU A 174 -24.80 -9.42 25.91
C GLU A 174 -23.82 -8.33 26.36
N ARG A 175 -24.12 -7.08 25.99
CA ARG A 175 -23.35 -5.92 26.43
C ARG A 175 -23.53 -5.76 27.93
N ILE A 176 -22.49 -6.03 28.73
CA ILE A 176 -22.49 -5.62 30.13
C ILE A 176 -22.39 -4.09 30.14
N SER A 177 -23.49 -3.43 30.51
CA SER A 177 -23.51 -1.98 30.65
C SER A 177 -22.64 -1.58 31.84
N VAL A 178 -21.41 -1.14 31.56
CA VAL A 178 -20.57 -0.47 32.57
C VAL A 178 -21.10 0.96 32.73
N PRO A 179 -21.53 1.42 33.92
CA PRO A 179 -22.21 2.72 34.08
C PRO A 179 -21.37 3.98 33.82
N PHE A 180 -20.13 3.87 33.32
CA PHE A 180 -19.15 4.95 33.50
C PHE A 180 -19.07 6.00 32.36
N LEU A 181 -19.82 5.91 31.27
CA LEU A 181 -19.67 6.87 30.16
C LEU A 181 -21.00 7.40 29.60
N ARG A 182 -21.93 7.79 30.48
CA ARG A 182 -23.10 8.61 30.08
C ARG A 182 -23.02 10.09 30.49
N GLN A 183 -21.92 10.54 31.07
CA GLN A 183 -21.88 11.89 31.66
C GLN A 183 -21.14 12.96 30.85
N GLN A 184 -20.73 12.69 29.60
CA GLN A 184 -20.10 13.72 28.74
C GLN A 184 -20.79 13.95 27.40
N ARG A 185 -22.12 13.80 27.36
CA ARG A 185 -22.94 14.35 26.26
C ARG A 185 -24.15 15.11 26.80
N LYS A 186 -23.88 16.07 27.67
CA LYS A 186 -24.69 17.28 27.85
C LYS A 186 -23.70 18.36 28.25
N ASP A 187 -23.30 19.13 27.25
CA ASP A 187 -23.10 20.59 27.25
C ASP A 187 -22.67 21.01 25.84
#